data_AF-A0A3C1BG77-F1
#
_entry.id   AF-A0A3C1BG77-F1
#
_cell.length_a   1.000
_cell.length_b   1.000
_cell.length_c   1.000
_cell.angle_alpha   90.00
_cell.angle_beta   90.00
_cell.angle_gamma   90.00
#
_symmetry.space_group_name_H-M   'P 1'
#
loop_
_entity.id
_entity.type
_entity.pdbx_description
1 polymer ?
#
loop_
_entity_poly.entity_id
_entity_poly.type
_entity_poly.pdbx_seq_one_letter_code
_entity_poly.pdbx_strand_id
1 'polypeptide(L)' 'MLIEVDEAHLHFFMQNKKHTNNRDESGGIGLNNVKRRLDLLYPGKYNLDIRDERDTYTVELSLVL' A
#
# COMPACT_ATOMS: atom_id res chain seq x y z
N MET A 1 7.31 2.18 9.38
CA MET A 1 5.98 2.61 8.89
C MET A 1 5.84 4.08 9.22
N LEU A 2 5.30 4.86 8.29
CA LEU A 2 4.99 6.28 8.43
C LEU A 2 3.55 6.51 7.96
N ILE A 3 2.83 7.35 8.69
CA ILE A 3 1.50 7.83 8.31
C ILE A 3 1.48 9.33 8.62
N GLU A 4 1.22 10.13 7.59
CA GLU A 4 1.08 11.58 7.69
C GLU A 4 -0.28 11.96 7.14
N VAL A 5 -0.98 12.86 7.84
CA VAL A 5 -2.29 13.35 7.44
C VAL A 5 -2.30 14.86 7.65
N ASP A 6 -2.66 15.59 6.60
CA ASP A 6 -2.97 17.01 6.66
C ASP A 6 -4.42 17.27 6.24
N GLU A 7 -4.82 18.54 6.13
CA GLU A 7 -6.19 18.94 5.83
C GLU A 7 -6.74 18.37 4.50
N ALA A 8 -5.87 18.06 3.54
CA ALA A 8 -6.26 17.62 2.20
C ALA A 8 -5.58 16.33 1.74
N HIS A 9 -4.57 15.83 2.45
CA HIS A 9 -3.79 14.67 2.02
C HIS A 9 -3.55 13.66 3.13
N LEU A 10 -3.57 12.38 2.74
CA LEU A 10 -3.04 11.27 3.50
C LEU A 10 -1.83 10.69 2.74
N HIS A 11 -0.69 10.61 3.42
CA HIS A 11 0.47 9.87 2.97
C HIS A 11 0.71 8.68 3.90
N PHE A 12 0.79 7.49 3.32
CA PHE A 12 1.11 6.26 4.03
C PHE A 12 2.31 5.61 3.36
N PHE A 13 3.30 5.24 4.17
CA PHE A 13 4.49 4.54 3.70
C PHE A 13 4.85 3.39 4.64
N MET A 14 5.08 2.21 4.05
CA MET A 14 5.55 1.03 4.76
C MET A 14 6.58 0.30 3.92
N GLN A 15 7.66 -0.13 4.58
CA GLN A 15 8.66 -1.02 4.00
C GLN A 15 8.99 -2.11 5.01
N ASN A 16 8.87 -3.37 4.59
CA ASN A 16 9.17 -4.54 5.40
C ASN A 16 10.27 -5.36 4.75
N LYS A 17 11.14 -5.96 5.55
CA LYS A 17 12.09 -6.96 5.04
C LYS A 17 11.36 -8.25 4.72
N LYS A 18 11.64 -8.84 3.57
CA LYS A 18 11.16 -10.16 3.18
C LYS A 18 11.94 -11.22 3.95
N HIS A 19 11.23 -12.03 4.73
CA HIS A 19 11.81 -13.24 5.31
C HIS A 19 11.70 -14.37 4.28
N THR A 20 12.83 -14.99 3.94
CA THR A 20 12.92 -16.07 2.95
C THR A 20 12.27 -17.37 3.38
N ASN A 21 11.79 -17.48 4.64
CA ASN A 21 11.53 -18.76 5.28
C ASN A 21 10.07 -19.12 5.55
N ASN A 22 9.09 -18.42 4.97
CA ASN A 22 7.70 -18.88 4.94
C ASN A 22 6.94 -18.10 3.86
N ARG A 23 6.64 -18.74 2.73
CA ARG A 23 5.62 -18.27 1.79
C ARG A 23 4.51 -19.31 1.76
N ASP A 24 3.57 -19.17 2.67
CA ASP A 24 2.19 -19.48 2.31
C ASP A 24 1.77 -18.42 1.29
N GLU A 25 1.30 -18.84 0.12
CA GLU A 25 0.85 -17.99 -1.00
C GLU A 25 -0.45 -17.22 -0.69
N SER A 26 -0.74 -16.93 0.57
CA SER A 26 -2.02 -16.39 1.04
C SER A 26 -2.09 -14.85 1.06
N GLY A 27 -1.05 -14.14 0.60
CA GLY A 27 -0.91 -12.68 0.73
C GLY A 27 -1.60 -11.79 -0.33
N GLY A 28 -2.36 -12.32 -1.29
CA GLY A 28 -2.81 -11.57 -2.47
C GLY A 28 -4.17 -10.84 -2.35
N ILE A 29 -5.07 -11.27 -1.47
CA ILE A 29 -6.46 -10.76 -1.43
C ILE A 29 -6.53 -9.36 -0.82
N GLY A 30 -5.67 -9.07 0.17
CA GLY A 30 -5.69 -7.81 0.91
C GLY A 30 -5.51 -6.60 -0.01
N LEU A 31 -4.49 -6.61 -0.87
CA LEU A 31 -4.18 -5.48 -1.75
C LEU A 31 -5.20 -5.29 -2.87
N ASN A 32 -5.76 -6.39 -3.40
CA ASN A 32 -6.84 -6.29 -4.39
C ASN A 32 -8.09 -5.62 -3.78
N ASN A 33 -8.43 -5.95 -2.54
CA ASN A 33 -9.52 -5.29 -1.82
C ASN A 33 -9.21 -3.82 -1.52
N VAL A 34 -7.96 -3.49 -1.17
CA VAL A 34 -7.54 -2.10 -0.97
C VAL A 34 -7.68 -1.30 -2.26
N LYS A 35 -7.13 -1.77 -3.38
CA LYS A 35 -7.25 -1.12 -4.70
C LYS A 35 -8.71 -0.90 -5.08
N ARG A 36 -9.54 -1.94 -4.98
CA ARG A 36 -10.98 -1.83 -5.28
C ARG A 36 -11.69 -0.79 -4.42
N ARG A 37 -11.37 -0.69 -3.13
CA ARG A 37 -11.96 0.32 -2.24
C ARG A 37 -11.48 1.72 -2.59
N LEU A 38 -10.20 1.89 -2.93
CA LEU A 38 -9.66 3.16 -3.38
C LEU A 38 -10.31 3.62 -4.70
N ASP A 39 -10.51 2.72 -5.66
CA ASP A 39 -11.21 3.03 -6.91
C ASP A 39 -12.66 3.47 -6.69
N LEU A 40 -13.36 2.85 -5.72
CA LEU A 40 -14.75 3.17 -5.42
C LEU A 40 -14.93 4.46 -4.62
N LEU A 41 -14.05 4.70 -3.64
CA LEU A 41 -14.20 5.81 -2.69
C LEU A 41 -13.43 7.06 -3.11
N TYR A 42 -12.33 6.90 -3.85
CA TYR A 42 -11.39 7.96 -4.18
C TYR A 42 -10.95 7.91 -5.66
N PRO A 43 -11.89 7.82 -6.63
CA PRO A 43 -11.53 7.70 -8.04
C PRO A 43 -10.69 8.90 -8.50
N GLY A 44 -9.52 8.61 -9.08
CA GLY A 44 -8.58 9.64 -9.57
C GLY A 44 -7.94 10.50 -8.47
N LYS A 45 -8.17 10.19 -7.19
CA LYS A 45 -7.66 10.94 -6.04
C LYS A 45 -6.52 10.24 -5.30
N TYR A 46 -6.11 9.06 -5.74
CA TYR A 46 -5.07 8.29 -5.07
C TYR A 46 -3.96 7.84 -6.03
N ASN A 47 -2.77 7.67 -5.48
CA ASN A 47 -1.66 6.96 -6.08
C ASN A 47 -1.18 5.87 -5.12
N LEU A 48 -1.16 4.62 -5.59
CA LEU A 48 -0.69 3.47 -4.83
C LEU A 48 0.50 2.83 -5.55
N ASP A 49 1.69 3.01 -5.00
CA ASP A 49 2.93 2.37 -5.46
C ASP A 49 3.27 1.16 -4.59
N ILE A 50 3.61 0.05 -5.25
CA ILE A 50 3.95 -1.21 -4.60
C ILE A 50 5.21 -1.74 -5.24
N ARG A 51 6.28 -1.85 -4.44
CA ARG A 51 7.59 -2.32 -4.88
C ARG A 51 7.93 -3.63 -4.19
N ASP A 52 7.96 -4.70 -4.98
CA ASP A 52 8.30 -6.06 -4.55
C ASP A 52 9.77 -6.37 -4.88
N GLU A 53 10.70 -5.84 -4.09
CA GLU A 53 12.14 -5.96 -4.34
C GLU A 53 12.73 -7.22 -3.71
N ARG A 54 14.00 -7.55 -3.98
CA ARG A 54 14.61 -8.82 -3.53
C ARG A 54 14.44 -9.07 -2.02
N ASP A 55 14.79 -8.09 -1.20
CA ASP A 55 14.84 -8.21 0.25
C ASP A 55 13.75 -7.41 0.96
N THR A 56 12.96 -6.65 0.21
CA THR A 56 12.06 -5.61 0.73
C THR A 56 10.72 -5.64 0.03
N TYR A 57 9.66 -5.37 0.79
CA TYR A 57 8.32 -5.14 0.31
C TYR A 57 7.89 -3.75 0.74
N THR A 58 7.67 -2.87 -0.24
CA THR A 58 7.32 -1.47 0.01
C THR A 58 5.93 -1.16 -0.53
N VAL A 59 5.15 -0.44 0.26
CA VAL A 59 3.83 0.09 -0.09
C VAL A 59 3.82 1.57 0.24
N GLU A 60 3.46 2.37 -0.74
CA GLU A 60 3.31 3.81 -0.62
C GLU A 60 1.97 4.25 -1.20
N LEU A 61 1.17 4.95 -0.38
CA LEU A 61 -0.13 5.46 -0.76
C LEU A 61 -0.14 6.97 -0.53
N SER A 62 -0.45 7.72 -1.58
CA SER A 62 -0.82 9.13 -1.49
C SER A 62 -2.30 9.27 -1.85
N LEU A 63 -3.07 9.96 -1.01
CA LEU A 63 -4.51 10.12 -1.18
C LEU A 63 -4.88 11.58 -0.95
N VAL A 64 -5.64 12.16 -1.88
CA VAL A 64 -6.33 13.45 -1.71
C VAL A 64 -7.68 13.19 -1.05
N LEU A 65 -7.96 13.87 0.05
CA LEU A 65 -9.19 13.72 0.85
C LEU A 65 -10.40 14.44 0.22
#